data_AF-A0A542I9I6-F1
#
_entry.id   AF-A0A542I9I6-F1
#
_cell.length_a   1.000
_cell.length_b   1.000
_cell.length_c   1.000
_cell.angle_alpha   90.00
_cell.angle_beta   90.00
_cell.angle_gamma   90.00
#
_symmetry.space_group_name_H-M   'P 1'
#
loop_
_entity.id
_entity.type
_entity.pdbx_description
1 polymer ?
#
loop_
_entity_poly.entity_id
_entity_poly.type
_entity_poly.pdbx_seq_one_letter_code
_entity_poly.pdbx_strand_id
1 'polypeptide(L)'
;MASGVFILCACCALKLANDDESACRDYHGHDHAPLQVPAGTAITQGPHEWAGSLELTCHGHEDGTIQPLGEYWVAQPGPAPAEEGVR
;
A
#
# COMPACT_ATOMS: atom_id res chain seq x y z
N MET A 1 -1.67 -2.01 -19.69
CA MET A 1 -2.42 -1.67 -18.47
C MET A 1 -1.98 -2.64 -17.40
N ALA A 2 -1.11 -2.24 -16.47
CA ALA A 2 -0.86 -3.08 -15.30
C ALA A 2 -2.10 -2.94 -14.41
N SER A 3 -3.08 -3.82 -14.62
CA SER A 3 -4.28 -3.96 -13.79
C SER A 3 -3.87 -4.58 -12.44
N GLY A 4 -3.03 -3.88 -11.68
CA GLY A 4 -2.55 -4.35 -10.39
C GLY A 4 -3.46 -3.82 -9.28
N VAL A 5 -4.03 -4.72 -8.48
CA VAL A 5 -4.59 -4.36 -7.18
C VAL A 5 -3.51 -4.63 -6.14
N PHE A 6 -3.21 -3.62 -5.31
CA PHE A 6 -2.28 -3.75 -4.20
C PHE A 6 -3.03 -3.74 -2.88
N ILE A 7 -2.77 -4.75 -2.06
CA ILE A 7 -3.17 -4.80 -0.66
C ILE A 7 -2.05 -4.20 0.18
N LEU A 8 -2.37 -3.22 1.01
CA LEU A 8 -1.44 -2.52 1.88
C LEU A 8 -1.85 -2.70 3.35
N CYS A 9 -0.90 -3.01 4.21
CA CYS A 9 -1.10 -2.90 5.66
C CYS A 9 -1.28 -1.42 6.05
N ALA A 10 -1.78 -1.16 7.27
CA ALA A 10 -1.99 0.20 7.79
C ALA A 10 -0.80 1.13 7.59
N CYS A 11 0.39 0.63 7.89
CA CYS A 11 1.64 1.36 7.73
C CYS A 11 1.91 1.77 6.28
N CYS A 12 1.75 0.84 5.34
CA CYS A 12 1.98 1.11 3.91
C CYS A 12 0.93 2.05 3.33
N ALA A 13 -0.31 1.93 3.79
CA ALA A 13 -1.38 2.84 3.43
C ALA A 13 -1.09 4.27 3.93
N LEU A 14 -0.68 4.43 5.19
CA LEU A 14 -0.32 5.73 5.76
C LEU A 14 0.85 6.39 5.03
N LYS A 15 1.91 5.62 4.74
CA LYS A 15 3.08 6.08 3.99
C LYS A 15 2.68 6.50 2.57
N LEU A 16 1.86 5.70 1.88
CA LEU A 16 1.40 6.03 0.53
C LEU A 16 0.55 7.30 0.51
N ALA A 17 -0.29 7.50 1.53
CA ALA A 17 -1.20 8.64 1.61
C ALA A 17 -0.51 9.96 1.96
N ASN A 18 0.57 9.92 2.74
CA ASN A 18 1.19 11.12 3.32
C ASN A 18 2.64 11.36 2.85
N ASP A 19 3.24 10.43 2.12
CA ASP A 19 4.69 10.36 1.87
C ASP A 19 5.51 10.41 3.18
N ASP A 20 4.87 10.13 4.32
CA ASP A 20 5.43 10.35 5.65
C ASP A 20 5.87 9.03 6.29
N GLU A 21 7.17 8.93 6.55
CA GLU A 21 7.79 7.81 7.27
C GLU A 21 7.69 7.98 8.79
N SER A 22 7.37 9.19 9.27
CA SER A 22 7.47 9.59 10.68
C SER A 22 6.39 8.99 11.56
N ALA A 23 5.12 9.09 11.14
CA ALA A 23 3.98 8.57 11.92
C ALA A 23 4.04 7.05 12.15
N CYS A 24 4.66 6.34 11.21
CA CYS A 24 4.86 4.90 11.27
C CYS A 24 5.97 4.48 12.25
N ARG A 25 7.13 5.15 12.19
CA ARG A 25 8.28 4.91 13.08
C ARG A 25 7.88 5.06 14.55
N ASP A 26 7.11 6.10 14.85
CA ASP A 26 6.75 6.45 16.22
C ASP A 26 5.70 5.50 16.81
N TYR A 27 4.85 4.87 15.97
CA TYR A 27 3.80 3.94 16.43
C TYR A 27 4.30 2.49 16.58
N HIS A 28 5.19 2.02 15.69
CA HIS A 28 5.62 0.62 15.67
C HIS A 28 7.12 0.37 16.01
N GLY A 29 7.91 1.42 16.24
CA GLY A 29 9.28 1.30 16.76
C GLY A 29 10.30 0.62 15.83
N HIS A 30 10.03 0.54 14.52
CA HIS A 30 10.94 -0.04 13.53
C HIS A 30 11.10 0.86 12.30
N ASP A 31 12.25 0.71 11.62
CA ASP A 31 12.57 1.39 10.36
C ASP A 31 11.73 0.81 9.22
N HIS A 32 11.22 1.64 8.31
CA HIS A 32 10.31 1.19 7.25
C HIS A 32 11.00 1.15 5.89
N ALA A 33 10.95 -0.01 5.24
CA ALA A 33 11.42 -0.17 3.86
C ALA A 33 10.69 0.80 2.90
N PRO A 34 11.33 1.20 1.78
CA PRO A 34 10.66 1.97 0.74
C PRO A 34 9.44 1.22 0.20
N LEU A 35 8.40 1.97 -0.18
CA LEU A 35 7.20 1.38 -0.77
C LEU A 35 7.52 0.72 -2.11
N GLN A 36 7.13 -0.54 -2.25
CA GLN A 36 7.33 -1.35 -3.45
C GLN A 36 6.11 -1.32 -4.39
N VAL A 37 5.43 -0.18 -4.46
CA VAL A 37 4.32 0.06 -5.40
C VAL A 37 4.70 1.11 -6.44
N PRO A 38 4.19 1.04 -7.68
CA PRO A 38 4.49 2.02 -8.72
C PRO A 38 4.12 3.46 -8.31
N ALA A 39 4.86 4.43 -8.83
CA ALA A 39 4.52 5.84 -8.69
C ALA A 39 3.10 6.12 -9.22
N GLY A 40 2.39 7.03 -8.56
CA GLY A 40 0.99 7.34 -8.88
C GLY A 40 -0.02 6.31 -8.38
N THR A 41 0.41 5.27 -7.66
CA THR A 41 -0.51 4.39 -6.93
C THR A 41 -1.26 5.18 -5.86
N ALA A 42 -2.58 4.98 -5.80
CA ALA A 42 -3.44 5.65 -4.83
C ALA A 42 -4.32 4.64 -4.10
N ILE A 43 -4.63 4.92 -2.84
CA ILE A 43 -5.62 4.15 -2.09
C ILE A 43 -6.99 4.39 -2.71
N THR A 44 -7.69 3.30 -3.01
CA THR A 44 -9.03 3.32 -3.61
C THR A 44 -10.10 2.79 -2.66
N GLN A 45 -9.74 1.94 -1.69
CA GLN A 45 -10.68 1.38 -0.70
C GLN A 45 -9.99 1.12 0.64
N GLY A 46 -10.78 1.08 1.72
CA GLY A 46 -10.35 0.75 3.08
C GLY A 46 -10.60 1.88 4.11
N PRO A 47 -10.32 1.64 5.40
CA PRO A 47 -9.84 0.38 5.96
C PRO A 47 -10.84 -0.77 5.80
N HIS A 48 -10.30 -1.98 5.62
CA HIS A 48 -11.01 -3.26 5.70
C HIS A 48 -10.35 -4.12 6.76
N GLU A 49 -11.12 -4.99 7.42
CA GLU A 49 -10.58 -5.97 8.35
C GLU A 49 -10.33 -7.30 7.63
N TRP A 50 -9.16 -7.90 7.83
CA TRP A 50 -8.84 -9.21 7.28
C TRP A 50 -9.41 -10.33 8.16
N ALA A 51 -10.58 -10.85 7.77
CA ALA A 51 -11.25 -11.94 8.48
C ALA A 51 -10.71 -13.36 8.15
N GLY A 52 -9.55 -13.47 7.50
CA GLY A 52 -8.97 -14.76 7.12
C GLY A 52 -8.31 -15.50 8.29
N SER A 53 -8.12 -16.81 8.13
CA SER A 53 -7.45 -17.67 9.12
C SER A 53 -5.92 -17.73 8.97
N LEU A 54 -5.39 -17.20 7.86
CA LEU A 54 -3.96 -17.14 7.54
C LEU A 54 -3.54 -15.69 7.35
N GLU A 55 -2.24 -15.43 7.35
CA GLU A 55 -1.70 -14.11 7.01
C GLU A 55 -2.06 -13.70 5.58
N LEU A 56 -2.37 -12.43 5.38
CA LEU A 56 -2.55 -11.81 4.07
C LEU A 56 -1.29 -11.05 3.67
N THR A 57 -0.85 -11.19 2.43
CA THR A 57 0.34 -10.48 1.93
C THR A 57 0.06 -8.98 1.77
N CYS A 58 0.94 -8.17 2.33
CA CYS A 58 1.08 -6.75 2.02
C CYS A 58 2.04 -6.58 0.84
N HIS A 59 1.63 -5.82 -0.18
CA HIS A 59 2.43 -5.55 -1.38
C HIS A 59 3.31 -4.30 -1.24
N GLY A 60 3.20 -3.58 -0.12
CA GLY A 60 3.92 -2.34 0.10
C GLY A 60 5.41 -2.54 0.38
N HIS A 61 5.84 -3.73 0.81
CA HIS A 61 7.25 -4.08 1.00
C HIS A 61 7.45 -5.60 0.97
N GLU A 62 8.71 -6.01 0.85
CA GLU A 62 9.13 -7.42 0.90
C GLU A 62 8.74 -8.05 2.24
N ASP A 63 8.24 -9.29 2.19
CA ASP A 63 7.77 -10.07 3.33
C ASP A 63 6.67 -9.40 4.17
N GLY A 64 5.99 -8.39 3.62
CA GLY A 64 4.88 -7.74 4.31
C GLY A 64 3.72 -8.71 4.56
N THR A 65 3.33 -8.86 5.81
CA THR A 65 2.16 -9.64 6.21
C THR A 65 1.17 -8.82 7.03
N ILE A 66 -0.11 -9.15 6.88
CA ILE A 66 -1.24 -8.64 7.65
C ILE A 66 -1.80 -9.85 8.40
N GLN A 67 -1.77 -9.77 9.73
CA GLN A 67 -2.30 -10.82 10.59
C GLN A 67 -3.83 -10.93 10.45
N PRO A 68 -4.44 -12.07 10.77
CA PRO A 68 -5.88 -12.16 11.02
C PRO A 68 -6.36 -11.04 11.94
N LEU A 69 -7.53 -10.46 11.62
CA LEU A 69 -8.13 -9.30 12.27
C LEU A 69 -7.35 -7.98 12.09
N GLY A 70 -6.28 -7.98 11.28
CA GLY A 70 -5.54 -6.78 10.91
C GLY A 70 -6.26 -5.95 9.86
N GLU A 71 -6.07 -4.63 9.90
CA GLU A 71 -6.60 -3.72 8.89
C GLU A 71 -5.76 -3.72 7.61
N TYR A 72 -6.43 -3.61 6.47
CA TYR A 72 -5.80 -3.45 5.16
C TYR A 72 -6.54 -2.45 4.26
N TRP A 73 -5.80 -1.93 3.28
CA TRP A 73 -6.29 -1.00 2.27
C TRP A 73 -6.05 -1.58 0.89
N VAL A 74 -6.91 -1.19 -0.04
CA VAL A 74 -6.76 -1.51 -1.45
C VAL A 74 -6.26 -0.27 -2.17
N ALA A 75 -5.19 -0.43 -2.94
CA ALA A 75 -4.63 0.62 -3.77
C ALA A 75 -4.50 0.15 -5.21
N GLN A 76 -4.54 1.10 -6.14
CA GLN A 76 -4.40 0.85 -7.57
C GLN A 76 -3.45 1.87 -8.19
N PRO A 77 -2.66 1.49 -9.22
CA PRO A 77 -1.94 2.45 -10.03
C PRO A 77 -2.91 3.50 -10.57
N GLY A 78 -2.53 4.77 -10.49
CA GLY A 78 -3.20 5.82 -11.23
C GLY A 78 -3.20 5.51 -12.73
N PRO A 79 -4.09 6.16 -13.52
CA PRO A 79 -4.01 6.05 -14.96
C PRO A 79 -2.59 6.39 -15.41
N ALA A 80 -2.01 5.56 -16.27
CA ALA A 80 -0.74 5.92 -16.90
C ALA A 80 -0.90 7.32 -17.50
N PRO A 81 0.08 8.23 -17.34
CA PRO A 81 0.02 9.51 -18.03
C PRO A 81 -0.24 9.20 -19.50
N ALA A 82 -1.29 9.79 -20.06
CA ALA A 82 -1.55 9.64 -21.48
C ALA A 82 -0.27 10.06 -22.19
N GLU A 83 0.31 9.16 -22.98
CA GLU A 83 1.46 9.42 -23.83
C GLU A 83 1.13 10.71 -24.59
N GLU A 84 1.69 11.85 -24.15
CA GLU A 84 1.41 13.14 -24.76
C GLU A 84 1.98 13.04 -26.16
N GLY A 85 1.08 12.80 -27.12
CA GLY A 85 1.42 12.61 -28.51
C GLY A 85 2.21 13.82 -28.98
N VAL A 86 3.51 13.61 -29.15
CA VAL A 86 4.40 14.51 -29.88
C VAL A 86 3.74 14.78 -31.22
N ARG A 87 3.18 15.99 -31.35
CA ARG A 87 2.74 16.58 -32.61
C ARG A 87 3.89 17.36 -33.22
#